data_AF-A0A075KCG5-F1
#
_entry.id   AF-A0A075KCG5-F1
#
_cell.length_a   1.000
_cell.length_b   1.000
_cell.length_c   1.000
_cell.angle_alpha   90.00
_cell.angle_beta   90.00
_cell.angle_gamma   90.00
#
_symmetry.space_group_name_H-M   'P 1'
#
loop_
_entity.id
_entity.type
_entity.pdbx_description
1 polymer ?
#
loop_
_entity_poly.entity_id
_entity_poly.type
_entity_poly.pdbx_seq_one_letter_code
_entity_poly.pdbx_strand_id
1 'polypeptide(L)' 'MDEKLITIINEWNPMDIHPLIVDEYAYEIKRIQGIFNRNLHNAYDLGEIIKRVFIDSFGERFPKSLEECIKVAKKYFL' A
#
# COMPACT_ATOMS: atom_id res chain seq x y z
N MET A 1 -10.01 -10.78 1.85
CA MET A 1 -8.91 -9.81 1.62
C MET A 1 -9.41 -8.85 0.56
N ASP A 2 -9.17 -7.55 0.69
CA ASP A 2 -9.64 -6.54 -0.28
C ASP A 2 -8.88 -6.69 -1.61
N GLU A 3 -9.58 -7.21 -2.63
CA GLU A 3 -9.02 -7.47 -3.96
C GLU A 3 -8.59 -6.19 -4.68
N LYS A 4 -9.29 -5.07 -4.45
CA LYS A 4 -8.95 -3.79 -5.07
C LYS A 4 -7.60 -3.29 -4.55
N LEU A 5 -7.40 -3.36 -3.23
CA LEU A 5 -6.13 -2.96 -2.63
C LEU A 5 -4.98 -3.89 -3.06
N ILE A 6 -5.24 -5.20 -3.17
CA ILE A 6 -4.24 -6.16 -3.66
C ILE A 6 -3.74 -5.77 -5.04
N THR A 7 -4.66 -5.59 -6.00
CA THR A 7 -4.32 -5.23 -7.37
C THR A 7 -3.53 -3.92 -7.42
N ILE A 8 -4.00 -2.88 -6.73
CA ILE A 8 -3.36 -1.57 -6.71
C ILE A 8 -1.91 -1.65 -6.21
N ILE A 9 -1.66 -2.37 -5.12
CA ILE A 9 -0.31 -2.47 -4.53
C ILE A 9 0.60 -3.34 -5.38
N ASN A 10 0.12 -4.49 -5.87
CA ASN A 10 0.91 -5.36 -6.73
C ASN A 10 1.27 -4.69 -8.06
N GLU A 11 0.33 -4.03 -8.73
CA GLU A 11 0.61 -3.26 -9.95
C GLU A 11 1.55 -2.08 -9.72
N TRP A 12 1.47 -1.45 -8.54
CA TRP A 12 2.39 -0.38 -8.18
C TRP A 12 3.82 -0.86 -7.95
N ASN A 13 3.99 -2.09 -7.44
CA ASN A 13 5.29 -2.69 -7.11
C ASN A 13 6.19 -1.75 -6.28
N PRO A 14 5.78 -1.38 -5.05
CA PRO A 14 6.44 -0.35 -4.24
C PRO A 14 7.94 -0.54 -3.98
N MET A 15 8.44 -1.77 -4.10
CA MET A 15 9.85 -2.10 -3.88
C MET A 15 10.58 -2.47 -5.18
N ASP A 16 9.94 -2.31 -6.34
CA ASP A 16 10.47 -2.65 -7.66
C ASP A 16 11.05 -4.09 -7.70
N ILE A 17 10.32 -5.05 -7.13
CA ILE A 17 10.73 -6.46 -6.98
C ILE A 17 10.50 -7.21 -8.29
N HIS A 18 11.50 -7.99 -8.71
CA HIS A 18 11.44 -8.82 -9.92
C HIS A 18 12.10 -10.19 -9.70
N PRO A 19 11.43 -11.31 -10.03
CA PRO A 19 10.03 -11.39 -10.50
C PRO A 19 9.04 -11.08 -9.37
N LEU A 20 7.95 -10.38 -9.68
CA LEU A 20 6.88 -10.11 -8.72
C LEU A 20 5.91 -11.30 -8.73
N ILE A 21 5.74 -11.94 -7.57
CA ILE A 21 4.72 -12.98 -7.38
C ILE A 21 3.49 -12.37 -6.68
N VAL A 22 2.33 -13.00 -6.86
CA VAL A 22 1.03 -12.48 -6.37
C VAL A 22 1.03 -12.17 -4.87
N ASP A 23 1.74 -12.98 -4.09
CA ASP A 23 1.76 -12.88 -2.62
C ASP A 23 2.91 -12.04 -2.06
N GLU A 24 3.71 -11.39 -2.90
CA GLU A 24 4.91 -10.65 -2.46
C GLU A 24 4.59 -9.61 -1.37
N TYR A 25 3.46 -8.91 -1.50
CA TYR A 25 3.03 -7.89 -0.54
C TYR A 25 1.86 -8.33 0.35
N ALA A 26 1.56 -9.62 0.42
CA ALA A 26 0.37 -10.13 1.13
C ALA A 26 0.38 -9.74 2.62
N TYR A 27 1.57 -9.70 3.24
CA TYR A 27 1.74 -9.30 4.63
C TYR A 27 1.42 -7.81 4.84
N GLU A 28 1.98 -6.93 4.03
CA GLU A 28 1.77 -5.47 4.08
C GLU A 28 0.30 -5.14 3.80
N ILE A 29 -0.28 -5.75 2.75
CA ILE A 29 -1.68 -5.55 2.38
C ILE A 29 -2.61 -5.96 3.54
N LYS A 30 -2.35 -7.09 4.20
CA LYS A 30 -3.14 -7.53 5.35
C LYS A 30 -3.04 -6.54 6.52
N ARG A 31 -1.85 -5.96 6.77
CA ARG A 31 -1.66 -4.91 7.79
C ARG A 31 -2.40 -3.63 7.42
N ILE A 32 -2.33 -3.19 6.17
CA ILE A 32 -3.06 -2.02 5.69
C ILE A 32 -4.56 -2.23 5.92
N GLN A 33 -5.13 -3.38 5.52
CA GLN A 33 -6.55 -3.69 5.73
C GLN A 33 -6.96 -3.76 7.21
N GLY A 34 -6.07 -4.25 8.07
CA GLY A 34 -6.32 -4.29 9.51
C GLY A 34 -6.40 -2.91 10.16
N ILE A 35 -5.75 -1.91 9.58
CA ILE A 35 -5.72 -0.53 10.10
C ILE A 35 -6.70 0.38 9.35
N PHE A 36 -6.92 0.11 8.07
CA PHE A 36 -7.85 0.85 7.22
C PHE A 36 -9.27 0.54 7.65
N ASN A 37 -9.77 1.35 8.59
CA ASN A 37 -11.16 1.35 9.01
C ASN A 37 -12.00 1.96 7.87
N ARG A 38 -13.15 1.36 7.56
CA ARG A 38 -14.06 1.81 6.50
C ARG A 38 -14.58 3.25 6.68
N ASN A 39 -14.40 3.85 7.85
CA ASN A 39 -14.70 5.26 8.13
C ASN A 39 -13.60 6.24 7.68
N LEU A 40 -12.42 5.74 7.27
CA LEU A 40 -11.38 6.53 6.60
C LEU A 40 -11.74 6.60 5.11
N HIS A 41 -12.34 7.73 4.71
CA HIS A 41 -12.93 7.90 3.39
C HIS A 41 -12.05 8.69 2.40
N ASN A 42 -10.79 8.95 2.74
CA ASN A 42 -9.94 9.76 1.87
C ASN A 42 -8.60 9.08 1.56
N ALA A 43 -8.04 9.47 0.41
CA ALA A 43 -6.78 8.96 -0.09
C ALA A 43 -5.56 9.39 0.72
N TYR A 44 -5.67 10.47 1.50
CA TYR A 44 -4.58 10.94 2.34
C TYR A 44 -4.33 9.94 3.47
N ASP A 45 -5.37 9.59 4.21
CA ASP A 45 -5.28 8.65 5.33
C ASP A 45 -4.80 7.27 4.87
N LEU A 46 -5.33 6.76 3.76
CA LEU A 46 -4.88 5.49 3.18
C LEU A 46 -3.41 5.58 2.74
N GLY A 47 -2.99 6.71 2.16
CA GLY A 47 -1.60 6.96 1.78
C GLY A 47 -0.64 6.95 2.98
N GLU A 48 -1.03 7.56 4.11
CA GLU A 48 -0.26 7.52 5.35
C GLU A 48 -0.15 6.09 5.92
N ILE A 49 -1.25 5.33 5.91
CA ILE A 49 -1.24 3.93 6.35
C ILE A 49 -0.30 3.09 5.49
N ILE A 50 -0.38 3.23 4.16
CA ILE A 50 0.52 2.55 3.21
C ILE A 50 1.98 2.91 3.54
N LYS A 51 2.30 4.21 3.61
CA LYS A 51 3.66 4.70 3.88
C LYS A 51 4.22 4.10 5.18
N ARG A 52 3.43 4.13 6.25
CA ARG A 52 3.83 3.57 7.56
C ARG A 52 4.07 2.07 7.47
N VAL A 53 3.13 1.29 6.91
CA VAL A 53 3.25 -0.17 6.84
C VAL A 53 4.47 -0.60 6.03
N PHE A 54 4.76 0.08 4.92
CA PHE A 54 5.94 -0.21 4.12
C PHE A 54 7.24 0.23 4.79
N ILE A 55 7.27 1.37 5.51
CA ILE A 55 8.44 1.72 6.35
C ILE A 55 8.64 0.68 7.45
N ASP A 56 7.60 0.22 8.11
CA ASP A 56 7.72 -0.79 9.17
C ASP A 56 8.30 -2.12 8.64
N SER A 57 8.04 -2.43 7.38
CA SER A 57 8.42 -3.71 6.77
C SER A 57 9.80 -3.66 6.10
N PHE A 58 10.16 -2.52 5.49
CA PHE A 58 11.38 -2.37 4.70
C PHE A 58 12.37 -1.32 5.25
N GLY A 59 11.97 -0.55 6.27
CA GLY A 59 12.79 0.49 6.90
C GLY A 59 13.22 1.57 5.90
N GLU A 60 14.49 1.96 6.01
CA GLU A 60 15.15 2.93 5.12
C GLU A 60 15.21 2.47 3.66
N ARG A 61 14.98 1.19 3.39
CA ARG A 61 14.98 0.66 2.01
C ARG A 61 13.69 1.00 1.25
N PHE A 62 12.63 1.44 1.94
CA PHE A 62 11.39 1.81 1.27
C PHE A 62 11.57 3.13 0.48
N PRO A 63 11.56 3.09 -0.87
CA PRO A 63 12.05 4.22 -1.65
C PRO A 63 10.98 5.30 -1.90
N LYS A 64 9.70 4.97 -1.70
CA LYS A 64 8.59 5.80 -2.19
C LYS A 64 8.22 6.90 -1.19
N SER A 65 7.90 8.09 -1.67
CA SER A 65 7.51 9.23 -0.83
C SER A 65 6.08 9.09 -0.29
N LEU A 66 5.70 9.92 0.69
CA LEU A 66 4.29 9.99 1.13
C LEU A 66 3.38 10.45 -0.02
N GLU A 67 3.84 11.39 -0.86
CA GLU A 67 3.08 11.86 -2.01
C GLU A 67 2.78 10.73 -3.01
N GLU A 68 3.76 9.86 -3.27
CA GLU A 68 3.55 8.69 -4.11
C GLU A 68 2.55 7.70 -3.48
N CYS A 69 2.65 7.47 -2.18
CA CYS A 69 1.70 6.61 -1.46
C CYS A 69 0.27 7.17 -1.57
N ILE A 70 0.08 8.49 -1.43
CA ILE A 70 -1.22 9.16 -1.60
C ILE A 70 -1.71 9.04 -3.05
N LYS A 71 -0.82 9.22 -4.04
CA LYS A 71 -1.16 9.09 -5.47
C LYS A 71 -1.71 7.69 -5.79
N VAL A 72 -1.13 6.66 -5.19
CA VAL A 72 -1.58 5.27 -5.35
C VAL A 72 -2.86 5.02 -4.58
N ALA A 73 -2.98 5.53 -3.36
CA ALA A 73 -4.21 5.48 -2.57
C ALA A 73 -5.41 6.12 -3.28
N LYS A 74 -5.22 7.19 -4.06
CA LYS A 74 -6.29 7.81 -4.86
C LYS A 74 -6.94 6.82 -5.82
N LYS A 75 -6.18 5.86 -6.39
CA LYS A 75 -6.72 4.81 -7.28
C LYS A 75 -7.75 3.92 -6.57
N TYR A 76 -7.69 3.82 -5.25
CA TYR A 76 -8.64 3.03 -4.46
C TYR A 76 -10.03 3.69 -4.39
N PHE A 77 -10.12 5.02 -4.53
CA PHE A 77 -11.37 5.78 -4.43
C PHE A 77 -11.97 6.20 -5.79
N LEU A 78 -11.28 5.88 -6.89
CA LEU A 78 -11.81 5.98 -8.26
C LEU A 78 -12.60 4.71 -8.60
#